data_AF-A0A3C1HVF8-F1
#
_entry.id   AF-A0A3C1HVF8-F1
#
_cell.length_a   1.000
_cell.length_b   1.000
_cell.length_c   1.000
_cell.angle_alpha   90.00
_cell.angle_beta   90.00
_cell.angle_gamma   90.00
#
_symmetry.space_group_name_H-M   'P 1'
#
loop_
_entity.id
_entity.type
_entity.pdbx_description
1 polymer ?
#
loop_
_entity_poly.entity_id
_entity_poly.type
_entity_poly.pdbx_seq_one_letter_code
_entity_poly.pdbx_strand_id
1 'polypeptide(L)'
;MKKKFILLYLALFLCAALSAVEQAAFSGYLGLLGEMPAKKELYTEGFAAGQLDFGGKFIFRGEIQLETDDLLETSPLKKKESANSLLNLNELSATYKYNHTASTHFFSAYLGNFVGAGSDIFLQRQFGIQSIASPLTETYKGLASSPFNELYGAGIAYTVKFASPLAAGIYLTMNRENSTDEEEEKKALWTSLRFAGSYPNVTFDITGGVNLPLEKESKSGDKVIFLVRYVLLDGGVNLLVGNRYTTSFFLQTGVKGIKIDSDDLSKNDIDKGLAYLLSELRMVLPVAQLNCTLFSIPDEYLGEMIFFRHQAIEAAEHSFTDPRTKSGSSSTLGFDANLFTEHLYLADRPMSAGAHLTVTAPGWGLFDAMEDIKKKKNEFKKCDKTFVLSPYISAPLLNGKLTGIASFNLTAFNDKDKEKKDAFRFMLGYKAQL
;
A
#
# COMPACT_ATOMS: atom_id res chain seq x y z
N MET A 1 3.68 27.40 13.84
CA MET A 1 5.13 27.16 13.72
C MET A 1 5.51 26.98 12.26
N LYS A 2 6.51 27.71 11.76
CA LYS A 2 6.80 27.87 10.32
C LYS A 2 7.62 26.68 9.79
N LYS A 3 7.28 26.13 8.60
CA LYS A 3 7.98 25.03 7.89
C LYS A 3 9.51 25.13 7.91
N LYS A 4 10.04 26.35 7.98
CA LYS A 4 11.48 26.67 8.09
C LYS A 4 12.17 26.07 9.33
N PHE A 5 11.48 25.91 10.45
CA PHE A 5 12.07 25.32 11.66
C PHE A 5 12.24 23.80 11.54
N ILE A 6 11.29 23.09 10.93
CA ILE A 6 11.40 21.63 10.73
C ILE A 6 12.55 21.30 9.79
N LEU A 7 12.67 22.04 8.68
CA LEU A 7 13.82 21.94 7.77
C LEU A 7 15.16 22.25 8.45
N LEU A 8 15.19 23.23 9.36
CA LEU A 8 16.38 23.57 10.14
C LEU A 8 16.76 22.46 11.12
N TYR A 9 15.79 21.86 11.83
CA TYR A 9 16.04 20.72 12.71
C TYR A 9 16.48 19.48 11.92
N LEU A 10 15.87 19.22 10.76
CA LEU A 10 16.29 18.16 9.85
C LEU A 10 17.73 18.39 9.36
N ALA A 11 18.07 19.62 8.97
CA ALA A 11 19.41 20.00 8.54
C ALA A 11 20.45 19.90 9.68
N LEU A 12 20.10 20.32 10.89
CA LEU A 12 20.97 20.18 12.07
C LEU A 12 21.17 18.71 12.45
N PHE A 13 20.15 17.88 12.33
CA PHE A 13 20.24 16.44 12.54
C PHE A 13 21.08 15.76 11.45
N LEU A 14 20.93 16.16 10.19
CA LEU A 14 21.78 15.76 9.06
C LEU A 14 23.25 16.13 9.28
N CYS A 15 23.52 17.37 9.70
CA CYS A 15 24.89 17.82 10.01
C CYS A 15 25.50 17.05 11.19
N ALA A 16 24.72 16.78 12.25
CA ALA A 16 25.19 15.98 13.38
C ALA A 16 25.49 14.52 13.00
N ALA A 17 24.68 13.93 12.11
CA ALA A 17 24.91 12.59 11.56
C ALA A 17 26.17 12.53 10.65
N LEU A 18 26.42 13.60 9.88
CA LEU A 18 27.60 13.72 9.02
C LEU A 18 28.92 13.98 9.77
N SER A 19 28.86 14.39 11.04
CA SER A 19 30.06 14.58 11.87
C SER A 19 30.57 13.29 12.56
N ALA A 20 29.92 12.14 12.36
CA ALA A 20 30.26 10.85 13.00
C ALA A 20 30.58 9.73 11.99
N VAL A 21 31.14 10.06 10.83
CA VAL A 21 31.20 9.19 9.64
C VAL A 21 32.25 8.08 9.79
N GLU A 22 31.78 6.86 10.03
CA GLU A 22 32.33 5.62 9.48
C GLU A 22 31.89 5.47 8.00
N GLN A 23 32.48 4.51 7.26
CA GLN A 23 32.22 4.28 5.84
C GLN A 23 30.70 4.20 5.54
N ALA A 24 30.22 5.08 4.66
CA ALA A 24 28.81 5.11 4.27
C ALA A 24 28.49 3.93 3.34
N ALA A 25 27.44 3.17 3.66
CA ALA A 25 26.91 2.12 2.81
C ALA A 25 25.61 2.60 2.15
N PHE A 26 25.50 2.43 0.83
CA PHE A 26 24.28 2.68 0.09
C PHE A 26 23.63 1.36 -0.30
N SER A 27 22.30 1.31 -0.25
CA SER A 27 21.50 0.24 -0.83
C SER A 27 20.20 0.84 -1.35
N GLY A 28 19.78 0.48 -2.55
CA GLY A 28 18.55 1.04 -3.11
C GLY A 28 17.89 0.20 -4.19
N TYR A 29 16.80 0.75 -4.72
CA TYR A 29 16.06 0.21 -5.83
C TYR A 29 15.68 1.33 -6.78
N LEU A 30 15.71 1.02 -8.07
CA LEU A 30 15.17 1.87 -9.11
C LEU A 30 14.26 1.04 -9.99
N GLY A 31 13.14 1.58 -10.42
CA GLY A 31 12.29 0.89 -11.36
C GLY A 31 11.56 1.80 -12.32
N LEU A 32 11.15 1.20 -13.44
CA LEU A 32 10.42 1.80 -14.53
C LEU A 32 9.34 0.83 -14.99
N LEU A 33 8.10 1.29 -15.08
CA LEU A 33 6.94 0.59 -15.63
C LEU A 33 6.46 1.33 -16.86
N GLY A 34 6.29 0.60 -17.96
CA GLY A 34 5.46 1.03 -19.07
C GLY A 34 4.13 0.29 -19.02
N GLU A 35 3.03 1.03 -19.13
CA GLU A 35 1.69 0.48 -19.23
C GLU A 35 1.03 0.94 -20.52
N MET A 36 0.47 -0.02 -21.26
CA MET A 36 -0.30 0.25 -22.47
C MET A 36 -1.70 -0.36 -22.31
N PRO A 37 -2.72 0.44 -21.96
CA PRO A 37 -4.11 0.04 -22.14
C PRO A 37 -4.42 -0.06 -23.64
N ALA A 38 -5.48 -0.80 -23.97
CA ALA A 38 -5.85 -1.03 -25.36
C ALA A 38 -6.30 0.22 -26.15
N LYS A 39 -6.59 1.33 -25.46
CA LYS A 39 -6.93 2.63 -26.07
C LYS A 39 -5.76 3.33 -26.78
N LYS A 40 -4.59 2.66 -26.89
CA LYS A 40 -3.36 3.21 -27.46
C LYS A 40 -2.88 4.46 -26.73
N GLU A 41 -3.01 4.44 -25.41
CA GLU A 41 -2.31 5.36 -24.51
C GLU A 41 -1.06 4.63 -23.99
N LEU A 42 -0.01 5.37 -23.65
CA LEU A 42 1.20 4.83 -23.05
C LEU A 42 1.56 5.66 -21.83
N TYR A 43 1.42 5.04 -20.66
CA TYR A 43 1.79 5.62 -19.39
C TYR A 43 3.13 5.07 -18.93
N THR A 44 3.92 5.90 -18.26
CA THR A 44 5.15 5.45 -17.62
C THR A 44 5.21 5.89 -16.17
N GLU A 45 5.61 4.96 -15.31
CA GLU A 45 5.87 5.21 -13.90
C GLU A 45 7.33 4.89 -13.61
N GLY A 46 8.04 5.83 -13.00
CA GLY A 46 9.37 5.63 -12.46
C GLY A 46 9.35 5.70 -10.94
N PHE A 47 10.19 4.92 -10.27
CA PHE A 47 10.44 5.10 -8.85
C PHE A 47 11.92 4.93 -8.51
N ALA A 48 12.35 5.60 -7.45
CA ALA A 48 13.65 5.41 -6.86
C ALA A 48 13.52 5.40 -5.33
N ALA A 49 14.06 4.36 -4.70
CA ALA A 49 14.09 4.19 -3.26
C ALA A 49 15.53 3.90 -2.83
N GLY A 50 16.00 4.48 -1.73
CA GLY A 50 17.37 4.30 -1.29
C GLY A 50 17.56 4.47 0.21
N GLN A 51 18.58 3.82 0.74
CA GLN A 51 19.04 3.93 2.11
C GLN A 51 20.54 4.25 2.12
N LEU A 52 20.93 5.24 2.93
CA LEU A 52 22.30 5.52 3.31
C LEU A 52 22.49 5.16 4.78
N ASP A 53 23.40 4.25 5.07
CA ASP A 53 23.77 3.83 6.43
C ASP A 53 25.17 4.33 6.78
N PHE A 54 25.27 5.04 7.91
CA PHE A 54 26.50 5.54 8.49
C PHE A 54 26.83 4.75 9.76
N GLY A 55 27.70 3.74 9.62
CA GLY A 55 28.22 2.94 10.74
C GLY A 55 27.16 2.17 11.53
N GLY A 56 26.00 1.87 10.93
CA GLY A 56 24.88 1.19 11.58
C GLY A 56 24.20 2.01 12.67
N LYS A 57 24.50 3.32 12.78
CA LYS A 57 24.01 4.25 13.81
C LYS A 57 23.08 5.30 13.25
N PHE A 58 23.37 5.85 12.08
CA PHE A 58 22.50 6.82 11.41
C PHE A 58 22.07 6.29 10.06
N ILE A 59 20.77 6.26 9.83
CA ILE A 59 20.18 5.72 8.62
C ILE A 59 19.29 6.78 7.98
N PHE A 60 19.56 7.13 6.73
CA PHE A 60 18.72 8.00 5.92
C PHE A 60 18.02 7.19 4.86
N ARG A 61 16.72 7.47 4.64
CA ARG A 61 15.93 6.83 3.58
C ARG A 61 15.23 7.90 2.75
N GLY A 62 15.15 7.64 1.46
CA GLY A 62 14.41 8.45 0.51
C GLY A 62 13.68 7.57 -0.49
N GLU A 63 12.43 7.90 -0.78
CA GLU A 63 11.63 7.27 -1.82
C GLU A 63 10.89 8.35 -2.61
N ILE A 64 11.06 8.32 -3.93
CA ILE A 64 10.40 9.21 -4.89
C ILE A 64 9.74 8.39 -5.99
N GLN A 65 8.65 8.91 -6.50
CA GLN A 65 7.92 8.37 -7.65
C GLN A 65 7.69 9.48 -8.68
N LEU A 66 7.76 9.10 -9.95
CA LEU A 66 7.44 9.91 -11.12
C LEU A 66 6.36 9.20 -11.91
N GLU A 67 5.31 9.91 -12.30
CA GLU A 67 4.24 9.39 -13.15
C GLU A 67 4.03 10.35 -14.30
N THR A 68 3.91 9.83 -15.52
CA THR A 68 3.70 10.63 -16.74
C THR A 68 2.25 10.58 -17.20
N ASP A 69 1.78 11.66 -17.81
CA ASP A 69 0.59 11.63 -18.68
C ASP A 69 0.80 10.71 -19.90
N ASP A 70 -0.24 10.51 -20.72
CA ASP A 70 -0.17 9.71 -21.94
C ASP A 70 0.89 10.24 -22.92
N LEU A 71 1.96 9.45 -23.09
CA LEU A 71 3.10 9.79 -23.93
C LEU A 71 2.82 9.68 -25.43
N LEU A 72 1.76 9.00 -25.86
CA LEU A 72 1.42 8.87 -27.28
C LEU A 72 0.72 10.13 -27.81
N GLU A 73 -0.12 10.77 -26.99
CA GLU A 73 -0.71 12.08 -27.29
C GLU A 73 0.28 13.24 -27.05
N THR A 74 1.07 13.21 -25.96
CA THR A 74 2.01 14.31 -25.60
C THR A 74 3.44 14.09 -26.11
N SER A 75 3.61 13.37 -27.23
CA SER A 75 4.91 12.87 -27.67
C SER A 75 6.01 13.96 -27.70
N PRO A 76 7.15 13.77 -27.01
CA PRO A 76 8.28 14.71 -27.09
C PRO A 76 8.91 14.80 -28.49
N LEU A 77 8.55 13.86 -29.39
CA LEU A 77 8.94 13.86 -30.81
C LEU A 77 8.00 14.68 -31.70
N LYS A 78 6.80 15.06 -31.20
CA LYS A 78 5.81 15.87 -31.90
C LYS A 78 5.47 17.10 -31.03
N LYS A 79 6.28 18.15 -31.19
CA LYS A 79 6.21 19.49 -30.54
C LYS A 79 6.72 19.55 -29.09
N LYS A 80 7.31 20.73 -28.80
CA LYS A 80 7.93 21.20 -27.55
C LYS A 80 6.92 21.37 -26.40
N GLU A 81 6.06 20.41 -26.14
CA GLU A 81 5.26 20.40 -24.92
C GLU A 81 5.79 19.25 -24.06
N SER A 82 6.39 19.62 -22.93
CA SER A 82 6.84 18.66 -21.93
C SER A 82 5.61 17.89 -21.45
N ALA A 83 5.58 16.56 -21.60
CA ALA A 83 4.58 15.73 -20.96
C ALA A 83 4.51 16.11 -19.47
N ASN A 84 3.32 16.39 -18.94
CA ASN A 84 3.25 16.68 -17.51
C ASN A 84 3.65 15.40 -16.77
N SER A 85 4.43 15.59 -15.71
CA SER A 85 4.81 14.51 -14.82
C SER A 85 4.57 14.94 -13.38
N LEU A 86 3.97 14.03 -12.61
CA LEU A 86 3.75 14.21 -11.18
C LEU A 86 4.94 13.59 -10.45
N LEU A 87 5.71 14.42 -9.74
CA LEU A 87 6.74 13.98 -8.82
C LEU A 87 6.13 13.86 -7.42
N ASN A 88 6.06 12.63 -6.92
CA ASN A 88 5.60 12.34 -5.56
C ASN A 88 6.78 11.97 -4.68
N LEU A 89 6.93 12.65 -3.54
CA LEU A 89 7.86 12.25 -2.49
C LEU A 89 7.15 11.29 -1.56
N ASN A 90 7.43 10.00 -1.65
CA ASN A 90 6.75 8.96 -0.86
C ASN A 90 7.30 8.88 0.56
N GLU A 91 8.63 8.90 0.73
CA GLU A 91 9.27 8.91 2.05
C GLU A 91 10.55 9.74 2.02
N LEU A 92 10.77 10.53 3.07
CA LEU A 92 12.07 11.02 3.48
C LEU A 92 12.20 10.82 4.99
N SER A 93 13.15 10.00 5.43
CA SER A 93 13.31 9.71 6.85
C SER A 93 14.77 9.67 7.30
N ALA A 94 14.99 10.05 8.55
CA ALA A 94 16.28 9.95 9.24
C ALA A 94 16.05 9.17 10.53
N THR A 95 16.90 8.17 10.80
CA THR A 95 16.80 7.30 11.97
C THR A 95 18.13 7.22 12.69
N TYR A 96 18.13 7.50 13.99
CA TYR A 96 19.24 7.22 14.89
C TYR A 96 19.00 5.91 15.62
N LYS A 97 19.99 5.02 15.58
CA LYS A 97 20.00 3.71 16.21
C LYS A 97 20.95 3.70 17.40
N TYR A 98 20.43 3.27 18.54
CA TYR A 98 21.17 3.11 19.79
C TYR A 98 21.00 1.68 20.32
N ASN A 99 22.10 0.97 20.54
CA ASN A 99 22.07 -0.38 21.09
C ASN A 99 22.29 -0.32 22.61
N HIS A 100 21.44 -0.99 23.38
CA HIS A 100 21.57 -1.14 24.83
C HIS A 100 21.32 -2.58 25.25
N THR A 101 22.38 -3.29 25.65
CA THR A 101 22.37 -4.68 26.18
C THR A 101 21.47 -5.68 25.43
N ALA A 102 20.17 -5.71 25.73
CA ALA A 102 19.18 -6.64 25.17
C ALA A 102 18.11 -5.94 24.30
N SER A 103 18.35 -4.70 23.88
CA SER A 103 17.47 -3.95 23.00
C SER A 103 18.22 -3.03 22.05
N THR A 104 17.63 -2.80 20.89
CA THR A 104 18.03 -1.77 19.94
C THR A 104 16.91 -0.75 19.84
N HIS A 105 17.25 0.50 20.06
CA HIS A 105 16.35 1.65 20.04
C HIS A 105 16.54 2.42 18.74
N PHE A 106 15.43 2.88 18.16
CA PHE A 106 15.40 3.64 16.92
C PHE A 106 14.58 4.91 17.15
N PHE A 107 15.21 6.06 16.92
CA PHE A 107 14.56 7.36 16.94
C PHE A 107 14.49 7.88 15.51
N SER A 108 13.29 8.08 15.00
CA SER A 108 13.09 8.48 13.61
C SER A 108 12.34 9.79 13.50
N ALA A 109 12.73 10.61 12.53
CA ALA A 109 11.96 11.74 12.03
C ALA A 109 11.71 11.52 10.54
N TYR A 110 10.50 11.88 10.07
CA TYR A 110 10.10 11.57 8.71
C TYR A 110 9.12 12.57 8.11
N LEU A 111 9.07 12.55 6.79
CA LEU A 111 8.09 13.19 5.92
C LEU A 111 7.61 12.15 4.89
N GLY A 112 6.30 12.04 4.69
CA GLY A 112 5.67 11.07 3.80
C GLY A 112 5.09 9.85 4.53
N ASN A 113 4.89 8.76 3.79
CA ASN A 113 4.31 7.50 4.25
C ASN A 113 5.33 6.65 5.03
N PHE A 114 5.61 7.04 6.28
CA PHE A 114 6.56 6.34 7.12
C PHE A 114 5.96 5.10 7.78
N VAL A 115 6.20 3.93 7.16
CA VAL A 115 5.73 2.61 7.64
C VAL A 115 4.19 2.55 7.73
N GLY A 116 3.52 2.50 6.57
CA GLY A 116 2.05 2.42 6.50
C GLY A 116 1.46 1.25 7.30
N ALA A 117 0.28 1.44 7.89
CA ALA A 117 -0.42 0.36 8.58
C ALA A 117 -0.89 -0.66 7.54
N GLY A 118 -0.68 -1.95 7.80
CA GLY A 118 -0.91 -3.00 6.81
C GLY A 118 0.25 -3.28 5.88
N SER A 119 1.26 -2.42 5.77
CA SER A 119 2.52 -2.82 5.12
C SER A 119 3.33 -3.75 6.04
N ASP A 120 4.18 -4.60 5.45
CA ASP A 120 5.16 -5.40 6.20
C ASP A 120 6.51 -4.69 6.36
N ILE A 121 6.60 -3.40 5.98
CA ILE A 121 7.82 -2.58 6.07
C ILE A 121 8.40 -2.61 7.49
N PHE A 122 7.55 -2.57 8.52
CA PHE A 122 8.00 -2.61 9.91
C PHE A 122 8.77 -3.90 10.20
N LEU A 123 8.22 -5.04 9.78
CA LEU A 123 8.84 -6.35 9.94
C LEU A 123 10.18 -6.42 9.19
N GLN A 124 10.20 -5.97 7.93
CA GLN A 124 11.41 -5.95 7.11
C GLN A 124 12.50 -5.09 7.76
N ARG A 125 12.17 -3.88 8.23
CA ARG A 125 13.14 -2.94 8.83
C ARG A 125 13.69 -3.41 10.18
N GLN A 126 12.86 -4.02 11.03
CA GLN A 126 13.27 -4.41 12.39
C GLN A 126 13.91 -5.80 12.47
N PHE A 127 13.41 -6.75 11.65
CA PHE A 127 13.86 -8.13 11.69
C PHE A 127 14.74 -8.52 10.50
N GLY A 128 14.83 -7.70 9.45
CA GLY A 128 15.62 -8.01 8.25
C GLY A 128 15.04 -9.19 7.45
N ILE A 129 13.75 -9.48 7.63
CA ILE A 129 13.08 -10.56 6.91
C ILE A 129 12.63 -10.09 5.53
N GLN A 130 12.47 -11.03 4.61
CA GLN A 130 11.84 -10.75 3.33
C GLN A 130 10.34 -10.46 3.54
N SER A 131 9.74 -9.72 2.60
CA SER A 131 8.31 -9.40 2.60
C SER A 131 7.42 -10.62 2.85
N ILE A 132 6.41 -10.50 3.71
CA ILE A 132 5.40 -11.55 3.93
C ILE A 132 4.12 -11.30 3.15
N ALA A 133 4.00 -10.15 2.48
CA ALA A 133 2.82 -9.71 1.76
C ALA A 133 2.38 -10.69 0.66
N SER A 134 1.10 -10.60 0.29
CA SER A 134 0.55 -11.37 -0.82
C SER A 134 1.07 -10.81 -2.16
N PRO A 135 1.45 -11.68 -3.12
CA PRO A 135 1.77 -11.25 -4.48
C PRO A 135 0.64 -10.45 -5.15
N LEU A 136 -0.61 -10.68 -4.74
CA LEU A 136 -1.76 -9.95 -5.25
C LEU A 136 -1.72 -8.45 -4.90
N THR A 137 -1.07 -8.11 -3.78
CA THR A 137 -0.90 -6.71 -3.32
C THR A 137 0.36 -6.05 -3.84
N GLU A 138 1.05 -6.68 -4.81
CA GLU A 138 2.27 -6.14 -5.40
C GLU A 138 1.96 -4.81 -6.09
N THR A 139 2.73 -3.79 -5.69
CA THR A 139 2.73 -2.48 -6.32
C THR A 139 4.00 -2.34 -7.15
N TYR A 140 3.94 -1.48 -8.15
CA TYR A 140 5.14 -1.08 -8.86
C TYR A 140 5.89 0.04 -8.12
N LYS A 141 5.34 0.53 -7.01
CA LYS A 141 5.80 1.70 -6.26
C LYS A 141 6.60 1.24 -5.05
N GLY A 142 7.88 1.60 -4.99
CA GLY A 142 8.68 1.46 -3.77
C GLY A 142 9.03 0.03 -3.35
N LEU A 143 9.23 -0.15 -2.04
CA LEU A 143 9.73 -1.38 -1.40
C LEU A 143 8.63 -2.28 -0.81
N ALA A 144 7.37 -1.84 -0.84
CA ALA A 144 6.29 -2.44 -0.07
C ALA A 144 5.09 -2.82 -0.94
N SER A 145 4.33 -3.81 -0.47
CA SER A 145 2.95 -4.00 -0.92
C SER A 145 2.07 -2.81 -0.53
N SER A 146 0.93 -2.64 -1.23
CA SER A 146 -0.01 -1.56 -0.93
C SER A 146 -0.54 -1.74 0.51
N PRO A 147 -0.31 -0.75 1.41
CA PRO A 147 -0.87 -0.77 2.75
C PRO A 147 -2.37 -0.47 2.68
N PHE A 148 -3.16 -1.03 3.60
CA PHE A 148 -4.59 -0.67 3.68
C PHE A 148 -4.83 0.71 4.30
N ASN A 149 -3.80 1.36 4.85
CA ASN A 149 -3.88 2.72 5.36
C ASN A 149 -2.54 3.45 5.17
N GLU A 150 -2.50 4.30 4.15
CA GLU A 150 -1.43 5.26 3.92
C GLU A 150 -1.63 6.52 4.76
N LEU A 151 -0.60 6.87 5.54
CA LEU A 151 -0.61 8.06 6.36
C LEU A 151 0.50 9.00 5.92
N TYR A 152 0.17 9.88 4.98
CA TYR A 152 1.10 10.87 4.49
C TYR A 152 1.19 12.05 5.46
N GLY A 153 2.36 12.28 6.05
CA GLY A 153 2.53 13.38 6.99
C GLY A 153 3.96 13.63 7.41
N ALA A 154 4.14 14.55 8.35
CA ALA A 154 5.42 14.80 9.00
C ALA A 154 5.34 14.35 10.45
N GLY A 155 6.30 13.55 10.90
CA GLY A 155 6.20 12.93 12.21
C GLY A 155 7.53 12.51 12.81
N ILE A 156 7.40 11.99 14.03
CA ILE A 156 8.47 11.33 14.77
C ILE A 156 8.01 9.94 15.17
N ALA A 157 8.96 9.04 15.33
CA ALA A 157 8.71 7.70 15.84
C ALA A 157 9.81 7.26 16.79
N TYR A 158 9.42 6.44 17.74
CA TYR A 158 10.34 5.70 18.59
C TYR A 158 10.00 4.22 18.49
N THR A 159 10.99 3.40 18.14
CA THR A 159 10.84 1.95 18.06
C THR A 159 11.90 1.28 18.91
N VAL A 160 11.53 0.16 19.54
CA VAL A 160 12.45 -0.71 20.26
C VAL A 160 12.33 -2.12 19.70
N LYS A 161 13.47 -2.73 19.34
CA LYS A 161 13.60 -4.15 19.04
C LYS A 161 14.27 -4.81 20.24
N PHE A 162 13.69 -5.88 20.73
CA PHE A 162 14.25 -6.65 21.86
C PHE A 162 15.20 -7.74 21.34
N ALA A 163 15.95 -8.37 22.26
CA ALA A 163 16.74 -9.57 21.96
C ALA A 163 15.84 -10.76 21.61
N SER A 164 14.64 -10.84 22.22
CA SER A 164 13.54 -11.68 21.72
C SER A 164 13.08 -11.17 20.35
N PRO A 165 12.52 -12.02 19.46
CA PRO A 165 12.07 -11.63 18.12
C PRO A 165 10.76 -10.82 18.17
N LEU A 166 10.78 -9.72 18.92
CA LEU A 166 9.70 -8.79 19.18
C LEU A 166 10.20 -7.36 18.97
N ALA A 167 9.31 -6.50 18.48
CA ALA A 167 9.53 -5.08 18.36
C ALA A 167 8.24 -4.32 18.69
N ALA A 168 8.39 -3.13 19.26
CA ALA A 168 7.28 -2.23 19.56
C ALA A 168 7.63 -0.81 19.12
N GLY A 169 6.63 -0.06 18.67
CA GLY A 169 6.81 1.31 18.20
C GLY A 169 5.67 2.23 18.61
N ILE A 170 6.00 3.50 18.80
CA ILE A 170 5.05 4.60 18.92
C ILE A 170 5.34 5.65 17.85
N TYR A 171 4.28 6.16 17.24
CA TYR A 171 4.35 7.11 16.14
C TYR A 171 3.47 8.31 16.45
N LEU A 172 3.95 9.49 16.10
CA LEU A 172 3.22 10.73 16.22
C LEU A 172 3.41 11.54 14.93
N THR A 173 2.32 11.71 14.20
CA THR A 173 2.31 12.26 12.84
C THR A 173 1.34 13.41 12.75
N MET A 174 1.77 14.50 12.12
CA MET A 174 0.88 15.55 11.64
C MET A 174 0.59 15.29 10.17
N ASN A 175 -0.67 14.99 9.85
CA ASN A 175 -1.16 14.76 8.50
C ASN A 175 -2.22 15.80 8.12
N ARG A 176 -2.70 15.70 6.87
CA ARG A 176 -3.87 16.43 6.39
C ARG A 176 -4.96 15.41 6.11
N GLU A 177 -6.16 15.68 6.58
CA GLU A 177 -7.34 14.89 6.31
C GLU A 177 -8.07 15.53 5.14
N ASN A 178 -8.32 14.74 4.09
CA ASN A 178 -9.20 15.15 3.00
C ASN A 178 -10.64 15.01 3.50
N SER A 179 -11.30 16.14 3.80
CA SER A 179 -12.74 16.14 4.01
C SER A 179 -13.45 15.94 2.68
N THR A 180 -14.44 15.04 2.65
CA THR A 180 -15.21 14.65 1.47
C THR A 180 -16.29 15.65 1.04
N ASP A 181 -16.36 16.81 1.65
CA ASP A 181 -17.19 17.93 1.22
C ASP A 181 -16.30 19.17 1.14
N GLU A 182 -16.73 20.20 0.39
CA GLU A 182 -16.03 21.45 -0.01
C GLU A 182 -15.36 22.31 1.10
N GLU A 183 -15.04 21.76 2.26
CA GLU A 183 -14.31 22.38 3.36
C GLU A 183 -12.77 22.24 3.21
N GLU A 184 -12.07 23.27 3.68
CA GLU A 184 -10.59 23.35 3.69
C GLU A 184 -9.92 22.11 4.32
N GLU A 185 -8.81 21.66 3.73
CA GLU A 185 -7.95 20.58 4.28
C GLU A 185 -7.72 20.75 5.79
N LYS A 186 -8.33 19.87 6.59
CA LYS A 186 -8.15 19.90 8.05
C LYS A 186 -6.83 19.24 8.41
N LYS A 187 -6.09 19.86 9.33
CA LYS A 187 -4.91 19.22 9.91
C LYS A 187 -5.39 18.17 10.89
N ALA A 188 -4.73 17.02 10.92
CA ALA A 188 -5.01 16.01 11.92
C ALA A 188 -3.70 15.57 12.60
N LEU A 189 -3.84 15.13 13.85
CA LEU A 189 -2.78 14.51 14.62
C LEU A 189 -3.09 13.02 14.72
N TRP A 190 -2.23 12.21 14.10
CA TRP A 190 -2.31 10.78 14.20
C TRP A 190 -1.29 10.25 15.21
N THR A 191 -1.75 9.41 16.13
CA THR A 191 -0.91 8.72 17.09
C THR A 191 -1.18 7.23 17.00
N SER A 192 -0.13 6.41 16.91
CA SER A 192 -0.29 4.95 16.86
C SER A 192 0.73 4.19 17.68
N LEU A 193 0.30 3.00 18.07
CA LEU A 193 1.10 1.97 18.69
C LEU A 193 1.22 0.79 17.73
N ARG A 194 2.41 0.19 17.71
CA ARG A 194 2.72 -0.96 16.86
C ARG A 194 3.42 -2.03 17.66
N PHE A 195 3.07 -3.28 17.40
CA PHE A 195 3.67 -4.45 18.03
C PHE A 195 3.83 -5.56 17.00
N ALA A 196 5.05 -6.08 16.88
CA ALA A 196 5.36 -7.10 15.88
C ALA A 196 6.28 -8.18 16.43
N GLY A 197 6.21 -9.36 15.81
CA GLY A 197 7.07 -10.49 16.12
C GLY A 197 7.39 -11.34 14.90
N SER A 198 8.56 -11.96 14.90
CA SER A 198 9.08 -12.78 13.80
C SER A 198 9.65 -14.09 14.32
N TYR A 199 8.77 -15.07 14.53
CA TYR A 199 9.10 -16.44 14.93
C TYR A 199 9.18 -17.36 13.71
N PRO A 200 9.86 -18.52 13.78
CA PRO A 200 10.06 -19.41 12.62
C PRO A 200 8.78 -19.81 11.87
N ASN A 201 7.64 -19.93 12.56
CA ASN A 201 6.36 -20.35 11.98
C ASN A 201 5.23 -19.35 12.22
N VAL A 202 5.52 -18.20 12.83
CA VAL A 202 4.52 -17.17 13.08
C VAL A 202 5.19 -15.81 12.98
N THR A 203 4.77 -15.02 12.00
CA THR A 203 5.18 -13.62 11.88
C THR A 203 3.94 -12.74 11.96
N PHE A 204 3.97 -11.68 12.76
CA PHE A 204 2.82 -10.79 12.89
C PHE A 204 3.25 -9.34 13.07
N ASP A 205 2.41 -8.41 12.62
CA ASP A 205 2.51 -6.97 12.85
C ASP A 205 1.11 -6.43 13.12
N ILE A 206 0.94 -5.83 14.29
CA ILE A 206 -0.33 -5.29 14.77
C ILE A 206 -0.13 -3.79 14.97
N THR A 207 -1.00 -2.99 14.37
CA THR A 207 -1.02 -1.53 14.53
C THR A 207 -2.40 -1.09 15.02
N GLY A 208 -2.41 -0.14 15.95
CA GLY A 208 -3.63 0.54 16.38
C GLY A 208 -3.34 2.00 16.62
N GLY A 209 -4.21 2.89 16.13
CA GLY A 209 -4.00 4.32 16.20
C GLY A 209 -5.28 5.12 16.31
N VAL A 210 -5.10 6.38 16.65
CA VAL A 210 -6.15 7.38 16.73
C VAL A 210 -5.76 8.56 15.86
N ASN A 211 -6.68 9.01 15.02
CA ASN A 211 -6.57 10.28 14.31
C ASN A 211 -7.42 11.33 15.02
N LEU A 212 -6.83 12.49 15.28
CA LEU A 212 -7.43 13.61 15.96
C LEU A 212 -7.51 14.79 14.99
N PRO A 213 -8.65 15.01 14.32
CA PRO A 213 -8.88 16.18 13.48
C PRO A 213 -8.79 17.46 14.31
N LEU A 214 -8.04 18.44 13.83
CA LEU A 214 -7.72 19.67 14.55
C LEU A 214 -8.52 20.84 14.00
N GLU A 215 -9.52 21.27 14.76
CA GLU A 215 -10.30 22.46 14.45
C GLU A 215 -9.79 23.70 15.20
N LYS A 216 -9.97 24.87 14.59
CA LYS A 216 -9.54 26.17 15.13
C LYS A 216 -10.69 27.12 15.43
N GLU A 217 -11.93 26.71 15.14
CA GLU A 217 -13.13 27.51 15.36
C GLU A 217 -14.16 26.70 16.13
N SER A 218 -14.78 27.34 17.12
CA SER A 218 -15.89 26.76 17.87
C SER A 218 -17.21 26.83 17.08
N LYS A 219 -18.27 26.16 17.56
CA LYS A 219 -19.61 26.23 16.93
C LYS A 219 -20.17 27.67 16.96
N SER A 220 -19.66 28.55 17.82
CA SER A 220 -20.01 29.98 17.93
C SER A 220 -19.13 30.93 17.11
N GLY A 221 -18.14 30.41 16.38
CA GLY A 221 -17.19 31.22 15.59
C GLY A 221 -16.00 31.77 16.40
N ASP A 222 -15.88 31.44 17.69
CA ASP A 222 -14.73 31.83 18.50
C ASP A 222 -13.48 31.07 18.09
N LYS A 223 -12.37 31.79 17.89
CA LYS A 223 -11.06 31.19 17.60
C LYS A 223 -10.53 30.46 18.83
N VAL A 224 -10.30 29.17 18.69
CA VAL A 224 -9.76 28.29 19.73
C VAL A 224 -8.38 27.76 19.31
N ILE A 225 -7.51 27.53 20.30
CA ILE A 225 -6.14 27.04 20.05
C ILE A 225 -6.18 25.60 19.51
N PHE A 226 -7.10 24.79 20.01
CA PHE A 226 -7.26 23.38 19.66
C PHE A 226 -8.65 22.90 20.04
N LEU A 227 -9.38 22.29 19.11
CA LEU A 227 -10.64 21.62 19.37
C LEU A 227 -10.67 20.27 18.64
N VAL A 228 -11.05 19.22 19.38
CA VAL A 228 -11.29 17.87 18.85
C VAL A 228 -12.75 17.55 19.15
N ARG A 229 -13.56 17.34 18.10
CA ARG A 229 -14.99 17.02 18.23
C ARG A 229 -15.26 15.53 18.19
N TYR A 230 -14.53 14.84 17.34
CA TYR A 230 -14.59 13.40 17.14
C TYR A 230 -13.18 12.84 17.06
N VAL A 231 -13.06 11.55 17.32
CA VAL A 231 -11.82 10.79 17.10
C VAL A 231 -12.08 9.73 16.05
N LEU A 232 -11.08 9.44 15.22
CA LEU A 232 -11.14 8.32 14.29
C LEU A 232 -10.21 7.22 14.79
N LEU A 233 -10.71 6.00 14.90
CA LEU A 233 -9.90 4.84 15.22
C LEU A 233 -9.45 4.13 13.95
N ASP A 234 -8.16 3.80 13.91
CA ASP A 234 -7.57 2.98 12.87
C ASP A 234 -6.91 1.76 13.51
N GLY A 235 -6.90 0.64 12.79
CA GLY A 235 -6.13 -0.51 13.24
C GLY A 235 -6.01 -1.58 12.17
N GLY A 236 -5.05 -2.46 12.35
CA GLY A 236 -4.99 -3.68 11.56
C GLY A 236 -3.83 -4.59 11.91
N VAL A 237 -3.82 -5.71 11.21
CA VAL A 237 -3.04 -6.90 11.51
C VAL A 237 -2.50 -7.47 10.20
N ASN A 238 -1.21 -7.75 10.17
CA ASN A 238 -0.58 -8.70 9.27
C ASN A 238 -0.19 -9.94 10.06
N LEU A 239 -0.50 -11.12 9.55
CA LEU A 239 -0.17 -12.39 10.17
C LEU A 239 0.21 -13.41 9.09
N LEU A 240 1.34 -14.06 9.26
CA LEU A 240 1.76 -15.24 8.52
C LEU A 240 1.92 -16.41 9.48
N VAL A 241 1.14 -17.47 9.28
CA VAL A 241 1.28 -18.76 9.98
C VAL A 241 1.93 -19.75 9.03
N GLY A 242 3.03 -20.37 9.45
CA GLY A 242 3.96 -21.11 8.61
C GLY A 242 5.13 -20.24 8.15
N ASN A 243 5.77 -20.61 7.06
CA ASN A 243 6.83 -19.83 6.43
C ASN A 243 6.72 -19.86 4.90
N ARG A 244 7.56 -19.06 4.24
CA ARG A 244 7.57 -18.90 2.77
C ARG A 244 7.88 -20.18 2.00
N TYR A 245 8.57 -21.14 2.61
CA TYR A 245 9.01 -22.38 1.97
C TYR A 245 8.07 -23.56 2.22
N THR A 246 7.01 -23.35 3.00
CA THR A 246 6.04 -24.38 3.34
C THR A 246 4.63 -23.92 2.98
N THR A 247 3.68 -24.85 3.04
CA THR A 247 2.27 -24.47 3.09
C THR A 247 2.07 -23.50 4.26
N SER A 248 1.46 -22.35 4.00
CA SER A 248 1.31 -21.26 4.95
C SER A 248 0.00 -20.51 4.73
N PHE A 249 -0.41 -19.75 5.75
CA PHE A 249 -1.61 -18.94 5.72
C PHE A 249 -1.24 -17.50 6.04
N PHE A 250 -1.62 -16.58 5.14
CA PHE A 250 -1.41 -15.15 5.30
C PHE A 250 -2.74 -14.44 5.51
N LEU A 251 -2.78 -13.53 6.48
CA LEU A 251 -3.92 -12.69 6.78
C LEU A 251 -3.45 -11.24 6.89
N GLN A 252 -4.10 -10.35 6.16
CA GLN A 252 -3.98 -8.92 6.28
C GLN A 252 -5.39 -8.36 6.46
N THR A 253 -5.63 -7.64 7.55
CA THR A 253 -6.95 -7.04 7.80
C THR A 253 -6.80 -5.74 8.54
N GLY A 254 -7.71 -4.80 8.31
CA GLY A 254 -7.70 -3.53 8.99
C GLY A 254 -8.99 -2.76 8.80
N VAL A 255 -9.13 -1.72 9.61
CA VAL A 255 -10.21 -0.75 9.56
C VAL A 255 -9.59 0.64 9.64
N LYS A 256 -10.15 1.55 8.85
CA LYS A 256 -9.73 2.96 8.82
C LYS A 256 -10.93 3.82 9.19
N GLY A 257 -10.69 4.90 9.92
CA GLY A 257 -11.67 5.98 10.05
C GLY A 257 -12.91 5.65 10.88
N ILE A 258 -12.86 4.73 11.86
CA ILE A 258 -14.02 4.47 12.71
C ILE A 258 -14.28 5.70 13.57
N LYS A 259 -15.33 6.46 13.22
CA LYS A 259 -15.67 7.71 13.89
C LYS A 259 -16.37 7.45 15.22
N ILE A 260 -15.78 7.98 16.28
CA ILE A 260 -16.39 8.04 17.60
C ILE A 260 -16.73 9.51 17.88
N ASP A 261 -18.02 9.81 17.85
CA ASP A 261 -18.54 11.13 18.21
C ASP A 261 -18.80 11.19 19.72
N SER A 262 -18.34 12.28 20.34
CA SER A 262 -18.53 12.52 21.77
C SER A 262 -19.95 12.99 22.10
N ASP A 263 -20.66 13.58 21.13
CA ASP A 263 -22.00 14.14 21.32
C ASP A 263 -23.11 13.07 21.19
N ASP A 264 -22.87 11.96 20.46
CA ASP A 264 -23.87 10.90 20.22
C ASP A 264 -23.24 9.52 19.91
N LEU A 265 -23.02 8.70 20.95
CA LEU A 265 -22.48 7.34 20.82
C LEU A 265 -23.37 6.38 19.99
N SER A 266 -24.65 6.72 19.78
CA SER A 266 -25.59 5.90 19.01
C SER A 266 -25.42 6.05 17.49
N LYS A 267 -24.64 7.04 17.04
CA LYS A 267 -24.28 7.29 15.63
C LYS A 267 -22.88 6.78 15.26
N ASN A 268 -22.24 6.01 16.14
CA ASN A 268 -20.99 5.33 15.82
C ASN A 268 -21.26 4.20 14.83
N ASP A 269 -21.42 4.55 13.56
CA ASP A 269 -21.53 3.59 12.47
C ASP A 269 -20.12 3.26 11.96
N ILE A 270 -19.85 1.97 11.77
CA ILE A 270 -18.63 1.55 11.09
C ILE A 270 -18.93 1.72 9.62
N ASP A 271 -18.24 2.64 8.96
CA ASP A 271 -18.30 2.70 7.51
C ASP A 271 -17.79 1.37 6.96
N LYS A 272 -18.73 0.56 6.47
CA LYS A 272 -18.49 -0.80 5.99
C LYS A 272 -17.53 -0.80 4.80
N GLY A 273 -17.42 0.31 4.06
CA GLY A 273 -16.51 0.49 2.94
C GLY A 273 -15.04 0.71 3.33
N LEU A 274 -14.75 0.89 4.62
CA LEU A 274 -13.38 1.15 5.13
C LEU A 274 -12.71 -0.07 5.75
N ALA A 275 -13.33 -1.25 5.66
CA ALA A 275 -12.76 -2.49 6.15
C ALA A 275 -11.99 -3.23 5.06
N TYR A 276 -10.71 -3.47 5.33
CA TYR A 276 -9.82 -4.25 4.50
C TYR A 276 -9.71 -5.68 5.03
N LEU A 277 -9.81 -6.66 4.14
CA LEU A 277 -9.53 -8.06 4.41
C LEU A 277 -8.83 -8.69 3.22
N LEU A 278 -7.76 -9.43 3.50
CA LEU A 278 -7.09 -10.32 2.57
C LEU A 278 -6.67 -11.57 3.34
N SER A 279 -7.16 -12.72 2.91
CA SER A 279 -6.89 -14.03 3.50
C SER A 279 -6.38 -14.97 2.41
N GLU A 280 -5.15 -15.41 2.51
CA GLU A 280 -4.44 -16.17 1.48
C GLU A 280 -3.91 -17.50 2.01
N LEU A 281 -4.31 -18.60 1.38
CA LEU A 281 -3.71 -19.91 1.57
C LEU A 281 -2.60 -20.10 0.55
N ARG A 282 -1.37 -20.37 1.00
CA ARG A 282 -0.19 -20.62 0.17
C ARG A 282 0.16 -22.10 0.22
N MET A 283 0.23 -22.75 -0.91
CA MET A 283 0.56 -24.17 -1.04
C MET A 283 1.80 -24.35 -1.91
N VAL A 284 2.76 -25.14 -1.41
CA VAL A 284 3.97 -25.49 -2.16
C VAL A 284 3.77 -26.86 -2.81
N LEU A 285 3.85 -26.90 -4.14
CA LEU A 285 3.80 -28.11 -4.97
C LEU A 285 5.23 -28.43 -5.45
N PRO A 286 5.52 -29.65 -5.95
CA PRO A 286 6.89 -30.05 -6.30
C PRO A 286 7.61 -29.16 -7.33
N VAL A 287 6.87 -28.53 -8.25
CA VAL A 287 7.42 -27.68 -9.33
C VAL A 287 6.71 -26.33 -9.45
N ALA A 288 5.80 -26.02 -8.52
CA ALA A 288 4.94 -24.85 -8.59
C ALA A 288 4.47 -24.44 -7.19
N GLN A 289 3.86 -23.26 -7.08
CA GLN A 289 3.20 -22.78 -5.89
C GLN A 289 1.81 -22.27 -6.28
N LEU A 290 0.84 -22.49 -5.39
CA LEU A 290 -0.54 -22.05 -5.56
C LEU A 290 -0.93 -21.19 -4.37
N ASN A 291 -1.30 -19.94 -4.64
CA ASN A 291 -1.88 -19.03 -3.66
C ASN A 291 -3.36 -18.83 -3.98
N CYS A 292 -4.22 -19.05 -2.99
CA CYS A 292 -5.66 -18.83 -3.10
C CYS A 292 -6.05 -17.73 -2.11
N THR A 293 -6.52 -16.60 -2.62
CA THR A 293 -6.76 -15.39 -1.84
C THR A 293 -8.22 -14.99 -1.89
N LEU A 294 -8.83 -14.80 -0.73
CA LEU A 294 -10.12 -14.13 -0.56
C LEU A 294 -9.86 -12.71 -0.09
N PHE A 295 -10.50 -11.73 -0.71
CA PHE A 295 -10.26 -10.33 -0.36
C PHE A 295 -11.53 -9.48 -0.39
N SER A 296 -11.53 -8.43 0.43
CA SER A 296 -12.45 -7.29 0.44
C SER A 296 -11.59 -6.06 0.61
N ILE A 297 -11.40 -5.30 -0.47
CA ILE A 297 -10.46 -4.18 -0.51
C ILE A 297 -11.24 -2.90 -0.85
N PRO A 298 -11.06 -1.80 -0.10
CA PRO A 298 -11.65 -0.52 -0.47
C PRO A 298 -11.15 -0.08 -1.85
N ASP A 299 -12.05 0.45 -2.67
CA ASP A 299 -11.78 0.66 -4.10
C ASP A 299 -10.63 1.66 -4.35
N GLU A 300 -10.39 2.57 -3.40
CA GLU A 300 -9.28 3.54 -3.43
C GLU A 300 -7.89 2.88 -3.52
N TYR A 301 -7.71 1.64 -3.05
CA TYR A 301 -6.42 0.95 -3.05
C TYR A 301 -6.18 0.08 -4.30
N LEU A 302 -7.23 -0.21 -5.09
CA LEU A 302 -7.12 -1.16 -6.21
C LEU A 302 -6.20 -0.65 -7.33
N GLY A 303 -6.19 0.66 -7.57
CA GLY A 303 -5.39 1.27 -8.64
C GLY A 303 -3.87 1.17 -8.42
N GLU A 304 -3.43 0.99 -7.18
CA GLU A 304 -2.01 0.88 -6.84
C GLU A 304 -1.45 -0.52 -7.08
N MET A 305 -2.31 -1.54 -7.02
CA MET A 305 -1.95 -2.95 -7.14
C MET A 305 -1.93 -3.35 -8.62
N ILE A 306 -0.80 -3.88 -9.07
CA ILE A 306 -0.53 -4.15 -10.49
C ILE A 306 -1.58 -5.08 -11.11
N PHE A 307 -2.01 -6.10 -10.37
CA PHE A 307 -2.97 -7.11 -10.84
C PHE A 307 -4.45 -6.67 -10.75
N PHE A 308 -4.71 -5.50 -10.15
CA PHE A 308 -6.07 -4.95 -10.01
C PHE A 308 -6.34 -3.71 -10.87
N ARG A 309 -5.36 -3.20 -11.63
CA ARG A 309 -5.54 -1.94 -12.37
C ARG A 309 -6.67 -1.95 -13.42
N HIS A 310 -7.06 -3.12 -13.93
CA HIS A 310 -8.27 -3.22 -14.77
C HIS A 310 -9.54 -3.06 -13.95
N GLN A 311 -9.61 -3.76 -12.82
CA GLN A 311 -10.75 -3.82 -11.92
C GLN A 311 -10.96 -2.46 -11.22
N ALA A 312 -9.89 -1.70 -10.99
CA ALA A 312 -9.95 -0.35 -10.45
C ALA A 312 -10.79 0.62 -11.29
N ILE A 313 -10.80 0.46 -12.63
CA ILE A 313 -11.64 1.30 -13.52
C ILE A 313 -13.12 1.00 -13.31
N GLU A 314 -13.49 -0.28 -13.29
CA GLU A 314 -14.88 -0.69 -13.09
C GLU A 314 -15.37 -0.36 -11.68
N ALA A 315 -14.50 -0.52 -10.67
CA ALA A 315 -14.79 -0.10 -9.32
C ALA A 315 -15.06 1.40 -9.24
N ALA A 316 -14.23 2.25 -9.89
CA ALA A 316 -14.45 3.68 -9.94
C ALA A 316 -15.80 4.05 -10.58
N GLU A 317 -16.21 3.42 -11.69
CA GLU A 317 -17.53 3.63 -12.31
C GLU A 317 -18.69 3.30 -11.34
N HIS A 318 -18.54 2.27 -10.52
CA HIS A 318 -19.53 1.87 -9.52
C HIS A 318 -19.53 2.77 -8.27
N SER A 319 -18.37 3.26 -7.83
CA SER A 319 -18.24 4.19 -6.69
C SER A 319 -19.05 5.47 -6.89
N PHE A 320 -19.18 5.95 -8.13
CA PHE A 320 -19.96 7.15 -8.46
C PHE A 320 -21.47 6.89 -8.64
N THR A 321 -21.92 5.64 -8.74
CA THR A 321 -23.28 5.31 -9.20
C THR A 321 -24.15 4.57 -8.18
N ASP A 322 -23.62 4.04 -7.06
CA ASP A 322 -24.44 3.32 -6.07
C ASP A 322 -25.14 4.25 -5.07
N PRO A 323 -26.48 4.35 -5.07
CA PRO A 323 -27.24 5.17 -4.11
C PRO A 323 -27.25 4.59 -2.67
N ARG A 324 -26.65 3.42 -2.42
CA ARG A 324 -26.60 2.77 -1.09
C ARG A 324 -25.41 3.20 -0.24
N THR A 325 -24.36 3.76 -0.83
CA THR A 325 -23.18 4.30 -0.13
C THR A 325 -23.44 5.75 0.29
N LYS A 326 -24.00 5.93 1.50
CA LYS A 326 -24.24 7.28 2.07
C LYS A 326 -22.95 8.02 2.47
N SER A 327 -21.80 7.36 2.33
CA SER A 327 -20.45 7.87 2.51
C SER A 327 -19.68 7.35 1.31
N GLY A 328 -18.96 8.19 0.57
CA GLY A 328 -18.32 7.89 -0.72
C GLY A 328 -17.23 6.80 -0.72
N SER A 329 -17.27 5.82 0.18
CA SER A 329 -16.38 4.66 0.25
C SER A 329 -17.10 3.39 -0.19
N SER A 330 -16.65 2.83 -1.31
CA SER A 330 -17.05 1.51 -1.80
C SER A 330 -15.89 0.51 -1.66
N SER A 331 -16.21 -0.78 -1.70
CA SER A 331 -15.23 -1.86 -1.64
C SER A 331 -15.51 -2.90 -2.71
N THR A 332 -14.48 -3.66 -3.04
CA THR A 332 -14.54 -4.79 -3.96
C THR A 332 -14.21 -6.08 -3.23
N LEU A 333 -15.16 -7.01 -3.27
CA LEU A 333 -15.03 -8.38 -2.79
C LEU A 333 -14.58 -9.27 -3.93
N GLY A 334 -13.68 -10.20 -3.67
CA GLY A 334 -13.28 -11.15 -4.70
C GLY A 334 -12.47 -12.33 -4.21
N PHE A 335 -12.07 -13.12 -5.20
CA PHE A 335 -11.21 -14.27 -5.06
C PHE A 335 -10.13 -14.22 -6.13
N ASP A 336 -8.90 -14.57 -5.76
CA ASP A 336 -7.77 -14.73 -6.67
C ASP A 336 -7.12 -16.09 -6.48
N ALA A 337 -6.74 -16.72 -7.59
CA ALA A 337 -5.87 -17.88 -7.59
C ALA A 337 -4.62 -17.59 -8.43
N ASN A 338 -3.46 -17.61 -7.79
CA ASN A 338 -2.18 -17.48 -8.45
C ASN A 338 -1.44 -18.82 -8.48
N LEU A 339 -1.24 -19.37 -9.68
CA LEU A 339 -0.37 -20.54 -9.90
C LEU A 339 0.91 -20.07 -10.56
N PHE A 340 2.05 -20.34 -9.93
CA PHE A 340 3.36 -19.89 -10.44
C PHE A 340 4.48 -20.89 -10.19
N THR A 341 5.57 -20.73 -10.93
CA THR A 341 6.78 -21.53 -10.79
C THR A 341 8.03 -20.66 -10.90
N GLU A 342 9.05 -21.01 -10.14
CA GLU A 342 10.40 -20.43 -10.22
C GLU A 342 11.40 -21.45 -10.81
N HIS A 343 10.91 -22.59 -11.30
CA HIS A 343 11.72 -23.69 -11.86
C HIS A 343 11.86 -23.61 -13.39
N LEU A 344 11.70 -22.42 -13.98
CA LEU A 344 11.90 -22.22 -15.41
C LEU A 344 13.32 -21.73 -15.66
N TYR A 345 13.92 -22.22 -16.74
CA TYR A 345 15.27 -21.81 -17.16
C TYR A 345 15.25 -21.47 -18.64
N LEU A 346 15.79 -20.30 -18.98
CA LEU A 346 16.15 -19.97 -20.36
C LEU A 346 17.67 -19.94 -20.46
N ALA A 347 18.22 -20.96 -21.12
CA ALA A 347 19.63 -21.30 -21.05
C ALA A 347 20.07 -21.52 -19.59
N ASP A 348 20.98 -20.71 -19.07
CA ASP A 348 21.53 -20.75 -17.72
C ASP A 348 20.84 -19.78 -16.75
N ARG A 349 19.82 -19.04 -17.20
CA ARG A 349 19.15 -18.02 -16.40
C ARG A 349 17.84 -18.53 -15.81
N PRO A 350 17.66 -18.50 -14.48
CA PRO A 350 16.39 -18.85 -13.86
C PRO A 350 15.33 -17.81 -14.22
N MET A 351 14.10 -18.25 -14.40
CA MET A 351 12.94 -17.41 -14.70
C MET A 351 11.78 -17.82 -13.80
N SER A 352 10.89 -16.87 -13.53
CA SER A 352 9.62 -17.14 -12.87
C SER A 352 8.48 -16.86 -13.83
N ALA A 353 7.45 -17.71 -13.85
CA ALA A 353 6.23 -17.42 -14.58
C ALA A 353 5.02 -17.91 -13.78
N GLY A 354 3.89 -17.25 -13.99
CA GLY A 354 2.64 -17.62 -13.34
C GLY A 354 1.46 -16.95 -13.99
N ALA A 355 0.29 -17.15 -13.40
CA ALA A 355 -0.92 -16.45 -13.81
C ALA A 355 -1.85 -16.27 -12.61
N HIS A 356 -2.35 -15.05 -12.48
CA HIS A 356 -3.48 -14.74 -11.60
C HIS A 356 -4.79 -14.98 -12.35
N LEU A 357 -5.71 -15.68 -11.72
CA LEU A 357 -7.11 -15.75 -12.10
C LEU A 357 -7.94 -15.06 -11.01
N THR A 358 -8.40 -13.85 -11.31
CA THR A 358 -9.08 -12.99 -10.35
C THR A 358 -10.56 -12.86 -10.71
N VAL A 359 -11.42 -13.01 -9.72
CA VAL A 359 -12.87 -12.77 -9.83
C VAL A 359 -13.26 -11.70 -8.82
N THR A 360 -13.84 -10.61 -9.29
CA THR A 360 -14.28 -9.49 -8.45
C THR A 360 -15.77 -9.24 -8.57
N ALA A 361 -16.36 -8.72 -7.50
CA ALA A 361 -17.67 -8.12 -7.43
C ALA A 361 -17.49 -6.65 -6.97
N PRO A 362 -17.33 -5.70 -7.91
CA PRO A 362 -17.21 -4.29 -7.58
C PRO A 362 -18.42 -3.76 -6.81
N GLY A 363 -18.18 -2.82 -5.88
CA GLY A 363 -19.24 -2.23 -5.04
C GLY A 363 -19.81 -3.18 -3.97
N TRP A 364 -19.20 -4.35 -3.77
CA TRP A 364 -19.54 -5.28 -2.68
C TRP A 364 -18.40 -5.37 -1.67
N GLY A 365 -18.67 -5.05 -0.41
CA GLY A 365 -17.74 -5.29 0.69
C GLY A 365 -18.01 -6.58 1.45
N LEU A 366 -17.10 -6.91 2.36
CA LEU A 366 -17.24 -8.03 3.31
C LEU A 366 -18.57 -7.98 4.07
N PHE A 367 -18.94 -6.80 4.60
CA PHE A 367 -20.15 -6.65 5.39
C PHE A 367 -21.43 -6.79 4.56
N ASP A 368 -21.41 -6.38 3.29
CA ASP A 368 -22.55 -6.55 2.38
C ASP A 368 -22.80 -8.03 2.09
N ALA A 369 -21.74 -8.80 1.84
CA ALA A 369 -21.82 -10.24 1.66
C ALA A 369 -22.33 -10.94 2.93
N MET A 370 -21.84 -10.55 4.11
CA MET A 370 -22.34 -11.09 5.38
C MET A 370 -23.83 -10.78 5.59
N GLU A 371 -24.26 -9.58 5.23
CA GLU A 371 -25.65 -9.15 5.35
C GLU A 371 -26.57 -9.88 4.36
N ASP A 372 -26.14 -10.05 3.11
CA ASP A 372 -26.87 -10.81 2.07
C ASP A 372 -27.07 -12.27 2.51
N ILE A 373 -26.04 -12.90 3.06
CA ILE A 373 -26.10 -14.27 3.62
C ILE A 373 -27.06 -14.32 4.81
N LYS A 374 -26.91 -13.40 5.77
CA LYS A 374 -27.73 -13.36 6.99
C LYS A 374 -29.21 -13.14 6.68
N LYS A 375 -29.52 -12.28 5.71
CA LYS A 375 -30.89 -11.95 5.30
C LYS A 375 -31.42 -12.87 4.17
N LYS A 376 -30.60 -13.82 3.67
CA LYS A 376 -30.92 -14.74 2.56
C LYS A 376 -31.45 -14.03 1.30
N LYS A 377 -30.94 -12.82 1.05
CA LYS A 377 -31.41 -11.94 -0.02
C LYS A 377 -30.99 -12.44 -1.42
N ASN A 378 -29.88 -13.19 -1.51
CA ASN A 378 -29.29 -13.68 -2.76
C ASN A 378 -28.97 -12.54 -3.76
N GLU A 379 -28.76 -11.32 -3.28
CA GLU A 379 -28.38 -10.16 -4.09
C GLU A 379 -26.96 -10.36 -4.67
N PHE A 380 -26.06 -11.06 -3.96
CA PHE A 380 -24.69 -11.34 -4.45
C PHE A 380 -24.67 -12.22 -5.71
N LYS A 381 -25.68 -13.08 -5.90
CA LYS A 381 -25.78 -13.88 -7.13
C LYS A 381 -26.05 -13.02 -8.36
N LYS A 382 -26.70 -11.87 -8.17
CA LYS A 382 -27.14 -10.96 -9.23
C LYS A 382 -26.13 -9.84 -9.50
N CYS A 383 -25.07 -9.71 -8.69
CA CYS A 383 -24.05 -8.70 -8.94
C CYS A 383 -23.25 -9.03 -10.20
N ASP A 384 -22.87 -7.97 -10.91
CA ASP A 384 -21.94 -8.04 -12.02
C ASP A 384 -20.57 -8.49 -11.52
N LYS A 385 -19.97 -9.45 -12.23
CA LYS A 385 -18.72 -10.07 -11.84
C LYS A 385 -17.70 -9.88 -12.95
N THR A 386 -16.51 -9.49 -12.55
CA THR A 386 -15.40 -9.31 -13.47
C THR A 386 -14.43 -10.46 -13.32
N PHE A 387 -14.10 -11.08 -14.43
CA PHE A 387 -13.16 -12.19 -14.51
C PHE A 387 -11.92 -11.71 -15.25
N VAL A 388 -10.78 -11.69 -14.57
CA VAL A 388 -9.51 -11.23 -15.15
C VAL A 388 -8.48 -12.35 -15.06
N LEU A 389 -7.81 -12.62 -16.19
CA LEU A 389 -6.67 -13.51 -16.27
C LEU A 389 -5.42 -12.67 -16.53
N SER A 390 -4.40 -12.80 -15.69
CA SER A 390 -3.15 -12.02 -15.79
C SER A 390 -1.92 -12.93 -15.74
N PRO A 391 -1.55 -13.60 -16.84
CA PRO A 391 -0.26 -14.25 -16.96
C PRO A 391 0.88 -13.25 -16.84
N TYR A 392 1.95 -13.70 -16.20
CA TYR A 392 3.17 -12.92 -16.04
C TYR A 392 4.41 -13.80 -16.21
N ILE A 393 5.48 -13.16 -16.63
CA ILE A 393 6.81 -13.76 -16.71
C ILE A 393 7.83 -12.77 -16.20
N SER A 394 8.82 -13.26 -15.48
CA SER A 394 9.93 -12.45 -15.02
C SER A 394 11.26 -13.14 -15.22
N ALA A 395 12.25 -12.34 -15.61
CA ALA A 395 13.62 -12.78 -15.84
C ALA A 395 14.61 -11.85 -15.14
N PRO A 396 15.70 -12.40 -14.58
CA PRO A 396 16.81 -11.59 -14.09
C PRO A 396 17.50 -10.93 -15.29
N LEU A 397 17.72 -9.62 -15.19
CA LEU A 397 18.41 -8.82 -16.18
C LEU A 397 19.35 -7.83 -15.47
N LEU A 398 20.66 -7.98 -15.71
CA LEU A 398 21.72 -7.24 -15.01
C LEU A 398 21.58 -7.40 -13.49
N ASN A 399 21.52 -6.30 -12.73
CA ASN A 399 21.30 -6.24 -11.29
C ASN A 399 19.80 -6.13 -10.91
N GLY A 400 18.89 -6.52 -11.80
CA GLY A 400 17.46 -6.34 -11.62
C GLY A 400 16.59 -7.47 -12.17
N LYS A 401 15.28 -7.25 -12.13
CA LYS A 401 14.23 -8.16 -12.60
C LYS A 401 13.38 -7.41 -13.64
N LEU A 402 13.29 -7.97 -14.84
CA LEU A 402 12.34 -7.54 -15.87
C LEU A 402 11.09 -8.42 -15.76
N THR A 403 9.92 -7.81 -15.65
CA THR A 403 8.61 -8.48 -15.53
C THR A 403 7.68 -7.99 -16.63
N GLY A 404 7.12 -8.91 -17.40
CA GLY A 404 6.05 -8.66 -18.35
C GLY A 404 4.74 -9.26 -17.86
N ILE A 405 3.64 -8.52 -17.99
CA ILE A 405 2.29 -8.94 -17.57
C ILE A 405 1.33 -8.61 -18.71
N ALA A 406 0.46 -9.56 -19.06
CA ALA A 406 -0.65 -9.34 -19.96
C ALA A 406 -1.95 -9.66 -19.21
N SER A 407 -2.83 -8.68 -19.06
CA SER A 407 -4.11 -8.84 -18.37
C SER A 407 -5.27 -8.85 -19.36
N PHE A 408 -6.18 -9.80 -19.17
CA PHE A 408 -7.33 -10.06 -20.04
C PHE A 408 -8.61 -10.03 -19.20
N ASN A 409 -9.48 -9.03 -19.40
CA ASN A 409 -10.83 -9.01 -18.82
C ASN A 409 -11.74 -9.91 -19.65
N LEU A 410 -11.96 -11.13 -19.17
CA LEU A 410 -12.76 -12.16 -19.82
C LEU A 410 -14.25 -11.78 -19.90
N THR A 411 -14.76 -10.99 -18.95
CA THR A 411 -16.15 -10.50 -18.95
C THR A 411 -16.40 -9.54 -20.11
N ALA A 412 -15.45 -8.62 -20.36
CA ALA A 412 -15.56 -7.62 -21.42
C ALA A 412 -15.62 -8.20 -22.85
N PHE A 413 -15.18 -9.45 -23.07
CA PHE A 413 -15.33 -10.11 -24.38
C PHE A 413 -16.75 -10.52 -24.72
N ASN A 414 -17.57 -10.76 -23.69
CA ASN A 414 -18.96 -11.21 -23.84
C ASN A 414 -19.97 -10.07 -23.76
N ASP A 415 -19.54 -8.91 -23.28
CA ASP A 415 -20.35 -7.70 -23.24
C ASP A 415 -20.47 -7.11 -24.65
N LYS A 416 -21.70 -6.85 -25.08
CA LYS A 416 -21.97 -6.27 -26.41
C LYS A 416 -21.76 -4.76 -26.42
N ASP A 417 -21.76 -4.13 -25.25
CA ASP A 417 -21.72 -2.69 -25.09
C ASP A 417 -20.31 -2.17 -24.77
N LYS A 418 -19.37 -3.05 -24.39
CA LYS A 418 -17.94 -2.70 -24.22
C LYS A 418 -17.17 -2.94 -25.52
N GLU A 419 -16.28 -2.02 -25.89
CA GLU A 419 -15.36 -2.29 -26.98
C GLU A 419 -14.44 -3.45 -26.57
N LYS A 420 -14.39 -4.52 -27.38
CA LYS A 420 -13.48 -5.67 -27.16
C LYS A 420 -12.01 -5.29 -26.98
N LYS A 421 -11.63 -4.07 -27.36
CA LYS A 421 -10.30 -3.53 -27.15
C LYS A 421 -10.06 -3.28 -25.66
N ASP A 422 -11.02 -2.73 -24.91
CA ASP A 422 -10.88 -2.43 -23.47
C ASP A 422 -10.67 -3.67 -22.58
N ALA A 423 -10.73 -4.88 -23.16
CA ALA A 423 -10.47 -6.14 -22.49
C ALA A 423 -8.98 -6.45 -22.27
N PHE A 424 -8.05 -5.66 -22.82
CA PHE A 424 -6.61 -5.95 -22.79
C PHE A 424 -5.78 -4.83 -22.15
N ARG A 425 -4.76 -5.24 -21.37
CA ARG A 425 -3.71 -4.35 -20.87
C ARG A 425 -2.39 -5.08 -20.82
N PHE A 426 -1.35 -4.40 -21.28
CA PHE A 426 0.02 -4.91 -21.22
C PHE A 426 0.86 -4.02 -20.32
N MET A 427 1.69 -4.65 -19.50
CA MET A 427 2.63 -3.98 -18.61
C MET A 427 4.00 -4.59 -18.76
N LEU A 428 5.01 -3.74 -18.84
CA LEU A 428 6.42 -4.13 -18.83
C LEU A 428 7.16 -3.30 -17.81
N GLY A 429 7.69 -3.96 -16.79
CA GLY A 429 8.39 -3.32 -15.69
C GLY A 429 9.82 -3.83 -15.54
N TYR A 430 10.78 -2.95 -15.30
CA TYR A 430 12.12 -3.28 -14.82
C TYR A 430 12.39 -2.72 -13.42
N LYS A 431 12.81 -3.56 -12.47
CA LYS A 431 13.23 -3.16 -11.10
C LYS A 431 14.66 -3.63 -10.82
N ALA A 432 15.58 -2.69 -10.63
CA ALA A 432 16.99 -2.93 -10.33
C ALA A 432 17.31 -2.71 -8.84
N GLN A 433 18.23 -3.50 -8.31
CA GLN A 433 18.83 -3.30 -6.99
C GLN A 433 20.16 -2.56 -7.15
N LEU A 434 20.35 -1.49 -6.37
CA LEU A 434 21.51 -0.59 -6.39
C LEU A 434 22.41 -0.77 -5.19
#